data_AF-A0A8J5NAP8-F1
#
_entry.id   AF-A0A8J5NAP8-F1
#
_cell.length_a   1.000
_cell.length_b   1.000
_cell.length_c   1.000
_cell.angle_alpha   90.00
_cell.angle_beta   90.00
_cell.angle_gamma   90.00
#
_symmetry.space_group_name_H-M   'P 1'
#
loop_
_entity.id
_entity.type
_entity.pdbx_description
1 polymer ?
#
loop_
_entity_poly.entity_id
_entity_poly.type
_entity_poly.pdbx_seq_one_letter_code
_entity_poly.pdbx_strand_id
1 'polypeptide(L)'
;MLQDGKAWVEKGVSMGDMFEELRQTCPDKKREDGVFVQLCEVTPDPRIIKTHLPLSLLPPDILDTAKVVYVARNPRDVTVSMYHHFQHLNLHSYTGTFENFAKSFMNNDCKLVNFLWCCQNTLCYIYI
;
A
#
# COMPACT_ATOMS: atom_id res chain seq x y z
N MET A 1 -10.27 -6.17 0.88
CA MET A 1 -11.04 -5.31 1.81
C MET A 1 -12.46 -5.80 1.71
N LEU A 2 -13.09 -6.22 2.82
CA LEU A 2 -14.49 -6.60 2.77
C LEU A 2 -15.33 -5.35 2.48
N GLN A 3 -16.00 -5.38 1.33
CA GLN A 3 -17.07 -4.57 0.71
C GLN A 3 -17.12 -3.04 0.92
N ASP A 4 -16.68 -2.50 2.05
CA ASP A 4 -16.99 -1.12 2.43
C ASP A 4 -15.75 -0.24 2.61
N GLY A 5 -14.54 -0.80 2.48
CA GLY A 5 -13.27 -0.07 2.65
C GLY A 5 -13.03 0.51 4.06
N LYS A 6 -13.99 0.36 4.98
CA LYS A 6 -14.07 1.00 6.30
C LYS A 6 -13.85 0.06 7.49
N ALA A 7 -13.99 -1.24 7.30
CA ALA A 7 -14.12 -2.18 8.42
C ALA A 7 -12.89 -2.30 9.34
N TRP A 8 -11.66 -2.20 8.84
CA TRP A 8 -10.46 -2.41 9.66
C TRP A 8 -9.96 -1.16 10.36
N VAL A 9 -10.16 0.01 9.72
CA VAL A 9 -9.76 1.31 10.25
C VAL A 9 -10.70 1.74 11.39
N GLU A 10 -12.01 1.50 11.23
CA GLU A 10 -13.01 1.86 12.24
C GLU A 10 -13.02 0.92 13.44
N LYS A 11 -12.62 -0.35 13.27
CA LYS A 11 -12.53 -1.33 14.35
C LYS A 11 -11.27 -1.23 15.21
N GLY A 12 -10.29 -0.40 14.83
CA GLY A 12 -9.03 -0.26 15.59
C GLY A 12 -8.24 -1.57 15.69
N VAL A 13 -8.35 -2.43 14.68
CA VAL A 13 -7.75 -3.77 14.69
C VAL A 13 -6.24 -3.64 14.56
N SER A 14 -5.48 -4.33 15.41
CA SER A 14 -4.03 -4.32 15.30
C SER A 14 -3.60 -5.05 14.03
N MET A 15 -2.44 -4.67 13.47
CA MET A 15 -1.90 -5.34 12.27
C MET A 15 -1.73 -6.86 12.49
N GLY A 16 -1.44 -7.28 13.73
CA GLY A 16 -1.32 -8.69 14.09
C GLY A 16 -2.65 -9.44 13.96
N ASP A 17 -3.73 -8.87 14.48
CA ASP A 17 -5.07 -9.45 14.43
C ASP A 17 -5.58 -9.52 12.98
N MET A 18 -5.26 -8.51 12.16
CA MET A 18 -5.56 -8.53 10.72
C MET A 18 -4.93 -9.73 10.01
N PHE A 19 -3.66 -10.02 10.29
CA PHE A 19 -3.00 -11.17 9.68
C PHE A 19 -3.55 -12.52 10.16
N GLU A 20 -4.09 -12.59 11.37
CA GLU A 20 -4.70 -13.81 11.89
C GLU A 20 -6.07 -14.07 11.26
N GLU A 21 -6.92 -13.05 11.18
CA GLU A 21 -8.20 -13.14 10.46
C GLU A 21 -8.00 -13.51 8.97
N LEU A 22 -6.94 -12.99 8.33
CA LEU A 22 -6.59 -13.39 6.96
C LEU A 22 -6.22 -14.87 6.86
N ARG A 23 -5.48 -15.44 7.82
CA ARG A 23 -5.20 -16.88 7.86
C ARG A 23 -6.47 -17.70 8.04
N GLN A 24 -7.40 -17.22 8.86
CA GLN A 24 -8.68 -17.91 9.09
C GLN A 24 -9.58 -17.87 7.87
N THR A 25 -9.56 -16.77 7.11
CA THR A 25 -10.39 -16.62 5.90
C THR A 25 -9.90 -17.49 4.75
N CYS A 26 -8.59 -17.75 4.67
CA CYS A 26 -7.97 -18.57 3.63
C CYS A 26 -6.96 -19.57 4.22
N PRO A 27 -7.41 -20.67 4.85
CA PRO A 27 -6.54 -21.58 5.59
C PRO A 27 -5.53 -22.34 4.72
N ASP A 28 -5.84 -22.57 3.44
CA ASP A 28 -5.00 -23.35 2.52
C ASP A 28 -3.97 -22.53 1.74
N LYS A 29 -4.00 -21.19 1.85
CA LYS A 29 -3.16 -20.30 1.03
C LYS A 29 -1.87 -19.93 1.76
N LYS A 30 -0.74 -19.94 1.05
CA LYS A 30 0.56 -19.61 1.65
C LYS A 30 0.80 -18.11 1.60
N ARG A 31 1.47 -17.52 2.59
CA ARG A 31 1.81 -16.08 2.58
C ARG A 31 2.54 -15.62 1.30
N GLU A 32 3.27 -16.55 0.69
CA GLU A 32 4.05 -16.40 -0.53
C GLU A 32 3.19 -15.99 -1.73
N ASP A 33 1.94 -16.46 -1.79
CA ASP A 33 1.04 -16.22 -2.92
C ASP A 33 0.45 -14.80 -2.93
N GLY A 34 0.81 -13.98 -1.92
CA GLY A 34 0.38 -12.59 -1.80
C GLY A 34 -0.96 -12.45 -1.08
N VAL A 35 -0.90 -11.91 0.14
CA VAL A 35 -2.08 -11.68 1.01
C VAL A 35 -3.19 -10.89 0.30
N PHE A 36 -2.83 -9.88 -0.49
CA PHE A 36 -3.81 -9.06 -1.21
C PHE A 36 -4.52 -9.84 -2.32
N VAL A 37 -3.84 -10.79 -2.98
CA VAL A 37 -4.44 -11.64 -4.03
C VAL A 37 -5.46 -12.59 -3.42
N GLN A 38 -5.08 -13.25 -2.32
CA GLN A 38 -5.96 -14.15 -1.56
C GLN A 38 -7.23 -13.43 -1.10
N LEU A 39 -7.07 -12.21 -0.58
CA LEU A 39 -8.21 -11.41 -0.14
C LEU A 39 -9.16 -11.05 -1.31
N CYS A 40 -8.64 -10.91 -2.53
CA CYS A 40 -9.46 -10.63 -3.71
C CYS A 40 -10.25 -11.85 -4.19
N GLU A 41 -9.78 -13.07 -3.93
CA GLU A 41 -10.50 -14.31 -4.27
C GLU A 41 -11.73 -14.51 -3.38
N VAL A 42 -11.66 -14.09 -2.12
CA VAL A 42 -12.75 -14.28 -1.13
C VAL A 42 -13.68 -13.07 -1.00
N THR A 43 -13.32 -11.91 -1.57
CA THR A 43 -14.16 -10.71 -1.52
C THR A 43 -15.15 -10.72 -2.69
N PRO A 44 -16.47 -10.57 -2.47
CA PRO A 44 -17.45 -10.49 -3.56
C PRO A 44 -17.34 -9.17 -4.32
N ASP A 45 -17.78 -9.15 -5.57
CA ASP A 45 -17.86 -7.94 -6.39
C ASP A 45 -18.96 -6.98 -5.88
N PRO A 46 -18.79 -5.64 -6.05
CA PRO A 46 -17.62 -4.97 -6.63
C PRO A 46 -16.44 -4.85 -5.65
N ARG A 47 -15.20 -4.98 -6.14
CA ARG A 47 -13.99 -5.00 -5.31
C ARG A 47 -13.22 -3.69 -5.39
N ILE A 48 -12.73 -3.25 -4.23
CA ILE A 48 -11.81 -2.11 -4.12
C ILE A 48 -10.43 -2.63 -3.71
N ILE A 49 -9.46 -2.45 -4.59
CA ILE A 49 -8.07 -2.86 -4.38
C ILE A 49 -7.21 -1.61 -4.27
N LYS A 50 -6.51 -1.47 -3.15
CA LYS A 50 -5.52 -0.41 -2.95
C LYS A 50 -4.14 -0.92 -3.34
N THR A 51 -3.42 -0.17 -4.17
CA THR A 51 -2.05 -0.50 -4.55
C THR A 51 -1.13 0.72 -4.54
N HIS A 52 0.14 0.44 -4.26
CA HIS A 52 1.28 1.35 -4.42
C HIS A 52 2.17 0.88 -5.58
N LEU A 53 1.60 0.27 -6.61
CA LEU A 53 2.34 -0.04 -7.82
C LEU A 53 2.14 1.07 -8.86
N PRO A 54 3.21 1.46 -9.60
CA PRO A 54 3.05 2.31 -10.76
C PRO A 54 2.18 1.61 -11.81
N LEU A 55 1.47 2.40 -12.61
CA LEU A 55 0.56 1.88 -13.65
C LEU A 55 1.26 0.91 -14.62
N SER A 56 2.55 1.10 -14.88
CA SER A 56 3.36 0.23 -15.74
C SER A 56 3.59 -1.18 -15.20
N LEU A 57 3.36 -1.41 -13.90
CA LEU A 57 3.45 -2.73 -13.26
C LEU A 57 2.08 -3.35 -13.00
N LEU A 58 1.00 -2.68 -13.40
CA LEU A 58 -0.36 -3.22 -13.37
C LEU A 58 -0.66 -3.98 -14.67
N PRO A 59 -1.72 -4.82 -14.70
CA PRO A 59 -2.18 -5.44 -15.93
C PRO A 59 -2.38 -4.39 -17.04
N PRO A 60 -1.90 -4.64 -18.28
CA PRO A 60 -1.91 -3.63 -19.34
C PRO A 60 -3.33 -3.22 -19.78
N ASP A 61 -4.32 -4.08 -19.55
CA ASP A 61 -5.74 -3.91 -19.84
C ASP A 61 -6.55 -3.36 -18.66
N ILE A 62 -5.89 -2.92 -17.58
CA ILE A 62 -6.57 -2.51 -16.35
C ILE A 62 -7.49 -1.28 -16.54
N LEU A 63 -7.13 -0.39 -17.47
CA LEU A 63 -7.93 0.80 -17.76
C LEU A 63 -9.20 0.50 -18.56
N ASP A 64 -9.24 -0.65 -19.25
CA ASP A 64 -10.39 -1.11 -20.02
C ASP A 64 -11.33 -2.00 -19.17
N THR A 65 -10.76 -2.71 -18.20
CA THR A 65 -11.47 -3.70 -17.37
C THR A 65 -11.95 -3.15 -16.03
N ALA A 66 -11.34 -2.07 -15.52
CA ALA A 66 -11.59 -1.55 -14.19
C ALA A 66 -11.57 -0.01 -14.15
N LYS A 67 -12.21 0.58 -13.12
CA LYS A 67 -12.09 2.02 -12.87
C LYS A 67 -10.90 2.27 -11.96
N VAL A 68 -9.94 3.04 -12.44
CA VAL A 68 -8.73 3.39 -11.68
C VAL A 68 -8.81 4.81 -11.17
N VAL A 69 -8.69 4.96 -9.85
CA VAL A 69 -8.58 6.27 -9.18
C VAL A 69 -7.14 6.44 -8.73
N TYR A 70 -6.45 7.39 -9.36
CA TYR A 70 -5.12 7.82 -8.96
C TYR A 70 -5.23 9.02 -8.03
N VAL A 71 -4.51 8.99 -6.91
CA VAL A 71 -4.47 10.11 -5.99
C VAL A 71 -3.06 10.71 -6.02
N ALA A 72 -2.92 12.03 -6.02
CA ALA A 72 -1.63 12.69 -5.96
C ALA A 72 -1.55 13.55 -4.70
N ARG A 73 -0.34 13.76 -4.17
CA ARG A 73 -0.11 14.63 -3.01
C ARG A 73 1.15 15.45 -3.26
N ASN A 74 1.19 16.65 -2.69
CA ASN A 74 2.38 17.49 -2.76
C ASN A 74 3.61 16.70 -2.24
N PRO A 75 4.69 16.59 -3.03
CA PRO A 75 5.86 15.79 -2.67
C PRO A 75 6.53 16.26 -1.36
N ARG A 76 6.38 17.53 -0.98
CA ARG A 76 6.88 18.06 0.30
C ARG A 76 6.17 17.41 1.49
N ASP A 77 4.84 17.32 1.42
CA ASP A 77 4.04 16.69 2.47
C ASP A 77 4.25 15.18 2.51
N VAL A 78 4.42 14.56 1.34
CA VAL A 78 4.78 13.14 1.21
C VAL A 78 6.10 12.87 1.93
N THR A 79 7.12 13.71 1.71
CA THR A 79 8.45 13.54 2.32
C THR A 79 8.35 13.55 3.85
N VAL A 80 7.62 14.51 4.42
CA VAL A 80 7.41 14.60 5.88
C VAL A 80 6.65 13.38 6.40
N SER A 81 5.53 13.04 5.76
CA SER A 81 4.71 11.89 6.14
C SER A 81 5.49 10.58 6.11
N MET A 82 6.33 10.40 5.08
CA MET A 82 7.12 9.19 4.90
C MET A 82 8.25 9.11 5.93
N TYR A 83 8.93 10.22 6.24
CA TYR A 83 9.92 10.25 7.31
C TYR A 83 9.34 9.75 8.64
N HIS A 84 8.20 10.28 9.06
CA HIS A 84 7.54 9.83 10.29
C HIS A 84 7.04 8.39 10.20
N HIS A 85 6.51 7.96 9.05
CA HIS A 85 6.11 6.58 8.84
C HIS A 85 7.26 5.59 9.06
N PHE A 86 8.46 5.92 8.58
CA PHE A 86 9.67 5.12 8.77
C PHE A 86 10.15 5.12 10.23
N GLN A 87 10.01 6.23 10.95
CA GLN A 87 10.31 6.31 12.39
C GLN A 87 9.35 5.46 13.23
N HIS A 88 8.06 5.44 12.87
CA HIS A 88 7.02 4.78 13.67
C HIS A 88 6.89 3.29 13.40
N LEU A 89 7.05 2.84 12.15
CA LEU A 89 6.80 1.44 11.83
C LEU A 89 7.96 0.51 12.12
N ASN A 90 9.16 1.00 12.47
CA ASN A 90 10.39 0.21 12.65
C ASN A 90 10.72 -0.77 11.49
N LEU A 91 9.93 -0.79 10.41
CA LEU A 91 10.05 -1.73 9.29
C LEU A 91 11.36 -1.54 8.53
N HIS A 92 11.96 -0.36 8.65
CA HIS A 92 13.04 0.09 7.77
C HIS A 92 14.23 0.68 8.53
N SER A 93 14.22 0.64 9.87
CA SER A 93 15.32 1.04 10.77
C SER A 93 16.03 2.34 10.37
N TYR A 94 15.29 3.32 9.85
CA TYR A 94 15.89 4.57 9.41
C TYR A 94 16.22 5.45 10.62
N THR A 95 17.50 5.66 10.89
CA THR A 95 17.98 6.43 12.05
C THR A 95 18.57 7.79 11.68
N GLY A 96 18.47 8.21 10.40
CA GLY A 96 19.01 9.47 9.92
C GLY A 96 18.12 10.68 10.22
N THR A 97 18.66 11.90 10.04
CA THR A 97 17.90 13.14 10.19
C THR A 97 16.93 13.36 9.04
N PHE A 98 15.92 14.21 9.26
CA PHE A 98 15.00 14.61 8.21
C PHE A 98 15.71 15.27 7.02
N GLU A 99 16.75 16.08 7.21
CA GLU A 99 17.44 16.69 6.06
C GLU A 99 18.10 15.65 5.17
N ASN A 100 18.72 14.62 5.77
CA ASN A 100 19.33 13.53 5.01
C ASN A 100 18.26 12.72 4.29
N PHE A 101 17.12 12.47 4.94
CA PHE A 101 15.98 11.82 4.33
C PHE A 101 15.45 12.61 3.13
N ALA A 102 15.20 13.91 3.30
CA ALA A 102 14.69 14.79 2.25
C ALA A 102 15.66 14.89 1.06
N LYS A 103 16.97 15.00 1.30
CA LYS A 103 17.99 14.96 0.25
C LYS A 103 17.95 13.64 -0.52
N SER A 104 17.86 12.53 0.20
CA SER A 104 17.79 11.19 -0.40
C SER A 104 16.50 10.99 -1.20
N PHE A 105 15.38 11.57 -0.74
CA PHE A 105 14.10 11.58 -1.43
C PHE A 105 14.18 12.37 -2.74
N MET A 106 14.76 13.57 -2.72
CA MET A 106 14.91 14.42 -3.90
C MET A 106 15.84 13.83 -4.96
N ASN A 107 16.90 13.12 -4.54
CA ASN A 107 17.85 12.48 -5.45
C ASN A 107 17.36 11.11 -5.98
N ASN A 108 16.20 10.63 -5.53
CA ASN A 108 15.71 9.28 -5.80
C ASN A 108 16.68 8.16 -5.32
N ASP A 109 17.57 8.50 -4.39
CA ASP A 109 18.64 7.63 -3.87
C ASP A 109 18.25 6.86 -2.61
N CYS A 110 17.08 7.18 -2.05
CA CYS A 110 16.59 6.48 -0.91
C CYS A 110 16.25 5.03 -1.38
N LYS A 111 17.15 4.08 -1.15
CA LYS A 111 17.00 2.67 -1.60
C LYS A 111 15.73 1.99 -1.07
N LEU A 112 15.14 2.59 -0.03
CA LEU A 112 13.85 2.22 0.53
C LEU A 112 12.68 2.67 -0.38
N VAL A 113 12.88 3.68 -1.25
CA VAL A 113 11.94 4.11 -2.30
C VAL A 113 12.06 3.42 -3.65
N ASN A 114 13.01 2.52 -3.87
CA ASN A 114 12.97 1.71 -5.09
C ASN A 114 11.80 0.70 -5.12
N PHE A 115 11.16 0.44 -3.97
CA PHE A 115 9.87 -0.25 -3.88
C PHE A 115 8.67 0.73 -3.75
N LEU A 116 8.94 2.02 -3.63
CA LEU A 116 8.00 3.09 -3.25
C LEU A 116 8.13 4.33 -4.17
N TRP A 117 8.58 4.19 -5.42
CA TRP A 117 8.42 5.25 -6.44
C TRP A 117 6.92 5.62 -6.55
N CYS A 118 6.02 4.66 -6.34
CA CYS A 118 4.59 4.94 -6.24
C CYS A 118 4.14 5.70 -4.98
N CYS A 119 4.98 5.89 -3.95
CA CYS A 119 4.63 6.79 -2.85
C CYS A 119 4.87 8.26 -3.18
N GLN A 120 5.50 8.59 -4.30
CA GLN A 120 5.57 9.98 -4.74
C GLN A 120 4.20 10.56 -5.10
N ASN A 121 3.17 9.72 -5.26
CA ASN A 121 1.78 10.14 -5.43
C ASN A 121 0.84 9.03 -4.95
N THR A 122 0.09 9.40 -3.92
CA THR A 122 -0.99 8.72 -3.22
C THR A 122 -1.66 7.51 -3.90
N LEU A 123 -1.74 6.39 -3.17
CA LEU A 123 -2.77 5.35 -3.26
C LEU A 123 -3.57 5.26 -4.57
N CYS A 124 -3.22 4.29 -5.42
CA CYS A 124 -4.10 3.87 -6.51
C CYS A 124 -5.22 3.00 -5.91
N TYR A 125 -6.47 3.40 -6.11
CA TYR A 125 -7.62 2.54 -5.85
C TYR A 125 -8.12 2.01 -7.19
N ILE A 126 -8.09 0.68 -7.34
CA ILE A 126 -8.64 -0.02 -8.48
C ILE A 126 -10.01 -0.53 -8.06
N TYR A 127 -11.02 -0.16 -8.83
CA TYR A 127 -12.39 -0.60 -8.67
C TYR A 127 -12.69 -1.61 -9.79
N ILE A 128 -12.75 -2.89 -9.42
CA ILE A 128 -13.05 -4.01 -10.33
C ILE A 128 -14.49 -4.45 -10.09
#